data_AF-A0A8H7L262-F1
#
_entry.id   AF-A0A8H7L262-F1
#
_cell.length_a   1.000
_cell.length_b   1.000
_cell.length_c   1.000
_cell.angle_alpha   90.00
_cell.angle_beta   90.00
_cell.angle_gamma   90.00
#
_symmetry.space_group_name_H-M   'P 1'
#
loop_
_entity.id
_entity.type
_entity.pdbx_description
1 polymer ?
#
loop_
_entity_poly.entity_id
_entity_poly.type
_entity_poly.pdbx_seq_one_letter_code
_entity_poly.pdbx_strand_id
1 'polypeptide(L)'
;MAPTGPRRPELSITSATGTSSHLIANRLCARGQAAGCTIQLPTGQLASRRAGITLKRHSLCPSAYAVCHKQFPLIYLIDNTTQENTTLAAHMCPAAGRMKEKRDYWREIFATSIVERLRAAAPGAQVELKDVVWLMALCPLDALAKGMVSPFCDMFTREEFEGFEYYEDLGEYGQELGRVQGVGYVNELLARLTRTPVRDNTQTNRTLDSSPATFPLDRTVYADFAHASVMIAIYGALGLFPQERDLDPSWADPQRSFVLAKMVPYAARLVTEKMECRGAPGSAGEGVERAEYVRIMVNDAMQPLNCGGVDGICELRKFVESMWYARSDGDGDWDRCWESQEPVES
;
A
#
# COMPACT_ATOMS: atom_id res chain seq x y z
N MET A 1 58.57 5.21 16.23
CA MET A 1 57.81 4.01 16.65
C MET A 1 56.38 4.43 16.91
N ALA A 2 55.49 4.11 15.98
CA ALA A 2 54.04 4.32 16.10
C ALA A 2 53.39 2.99 15.66
N PRO A 3 52.35 2.47 16.36
CA PRO A 3 51.80 1.17 16.05
C PRO A 3 50.81 1.26 14.88
N THR A 4 50.99 0.33 13.95
CA THR A 4 50.16 0.10 12.78
C THR A 4 48.86 -0.62 13.16
N GLY A 5 47.70 0.01 12.94
CA GLY A 5 46.37 -0.63 12.99
C GLY A 5 45.95 -1.20 11.63
N PRO A 6 45.02 -2.18 11.59
CA PRO A 6 44.70 -2.95 10.39
C PRO A 6 43.86 -2.17 9.37
N ARG A 7 44.17 -2.39 8.08
CA ARG A 7 43.49 -1.80 6.92
C ARG A 7 42.05 -2.31 6.82
N ARG A 8 41.09 -1.39 6.65
CA ARG A 8 39.72 -1.73 6.20
C ARG A 8 39.70 -1.92 4.68
N PRO A 9 38.89 -2.84 4.14
CA PRO A 9 38.74 -3.00 2.70
C PRO A 9 37.96 -1.83 2.10
N GLU A 10 38.49 -1.26 1.02
CA GLU A 10 37.79 -0.34 0.13
C GLU A 10 36.63 -1.09 -0.54
N LEU A 11 35.40 -0.62 -0.31
CA LEU A 11 34.25 -1.00 -1.13
C LEU A 11 34.06 0.09 -2.20
N SER A 12 34.48 -0.17 -3.43
CA SER A 12 34.06 0.62 -4.58
C SER A 12 32.62 0.23 -4.92
N ILE A 13 31.66 1.13 -4.69
CA ILE A 13 30.29 0.96 -5.19
C ILE A 13 30.15 1.88 -6.39
N THR A 14 30.23 1.28 -7.58
CA THR A 14 29.84 1.90 -8.84
C THR A 14 28.35 2.25 -8.81
N SER A 15 28.05 3.53 -9.00
CA SER A 15 26.69 4.06 -9.14
C SER A 15 26.03 3.50 -10.41
N ALA A 16 24.99 2.68 -10.25
CA ALA A 16 24.06 2.38 -11.32
C ALA A 16 22.89 3.37 -11.24
N THR A 17 23.02 4.48 -11.95
CA THR A 17 21.90 5.34 -12.32
C THR A 17 21.02 4.59 -13.33
N GLY A 18 19.72 4.43 -13.05
CA GLY A 18 18.75 4.06 -14.07
C GLY A 18 17.62 3.13 -13.64
N THR A 19 16.40 3.67 -13.71
CA THR A 19 15.14 2.99 -14.11
C THR A 19 14.35 2.19 -13.07
N SER A 20 13.51 2.90 -12.29
CA SER A 20 12.41 2.28 -11.50
C SER A 20 11.37 1.54 -12.36
N SER A 21 11.19 1.93 -13.63
CA SER A 21 10.20 1.28 -14.51
C SER A 21 10.63 -0.12 -14.98
N HIS A 22 11.94 -0.41 -15.07
CA HIS A 22 12.43 -1.73 -15.47
C HIS A 22 12.43 -2.77 -14.32
N LEU A 23 12.44 -2.30 -13.07
CA LEU A 23 12.39 -3.17 -11.90
C LEU A 23 11.00 -3.77 -11.65
N ILE A 24 9.93 -3.07 -12.04
CA ILE A 24 8.54 -3.53 -11.88
C ILE A 24 8.27 -4.75 -12.78
N ALA A 25 8.69 -4.71 -14.04
CA ALA A 25 8.46 -5.81 -14.99
C ALA A 25 9.28 -7.07 -14.66
N ASN A 26 10.54 -6.92 -14.22
CA ASN A 26 11.41 -8.08 -13.97
C ASN A 26 11.12 -8.79 -12.64
N ARG A 27 10.51 -8.13 -11.64
CA ARG A 27 10.16 -8.77 -10.36
C ARG A 27 8.83 -9.51 -10.39
N LEU A 28 7.88 -9.12 -11.25
CA LEU A 28 6.60 -9.82 -11.43
C LEU A 28 6.78 -11.26 -11.99
N CYS A 29 7.88 -11.55 -12.70
CA CYS A 29 8.14 -12.89 -13.25
C CYS A 29 8.91 -13.84 -12.30
N ALA A 30 9.46 -13.37 -11.18
CA ALA A 30 10.50 -14.13 -10.46
C ALA A 30 10.02 -14.93 -9.22
N ARG A 31 8.76 -14.82 -8.78
CA ARG A 31 8.28 -15.51 -7.56
C ARG A 31 6.89 -16.13 -7.70
N GLY A 32 6.75 -17.02 -8.67
CA GLY A 32 5.60 -17.92 -8.80
C GLY A 32 6.01 -19.38 -8.65
N GLN A 33 6.35 -19.82 -7.44
CA GLN A 33 6.48 -21.26 -7.12
C GLN A 33 5.80 -21.56 -5.80
N ALA A 34 4.47 -21.44 -5.78
CA ALA A 34 3.64 -22.37 -5.01
C ALA A 34 3.25 -23.49 -5.98
N ALA A 35 3.51 -24.74 -5.63
CA ALA A 35 3.29 -25.89 -6.51
C ALA A 35 1.81 -25.96 -6.95
N GLY A 36 1.52 -25.70 -8.23
CA GLY A 36 0.20 -25.96 -8.84
C GLY A 36 -0.66 -24.75 -9.23
N CYS A 37 -0.23 -23.50 -8.94
CA CYS A 37 -0.97 -22.29 -9.33
C CYS A 37 -0.28 -21.55 -10.48
N THR A 38 -1.05 -21.11 -11.48
CA THR A 38 -0.54 -20.27 -12.59
C THR A 38 -1.22 -18.90 -12.53
N ILE A 39 -0.42 -17.83 -12.53
CA ILE A 39 -0.93 -16.47 -12.73
C ILE A 39 -1.42 -16.37 -14.17
N GLN A 40 -2.67 -15.95 -14.38
CA GLN A 40 -3.20 -15.79 -15.75
C GLN A 40 -2.42 -14.67 -16.47
N LEU A 41 -1.53 -15.08 -17.37
CA LEU A 41 -0.94 -14.23 -18.41
C LEU A 41 -1.45 -14.75 -19.77
N PRO A 42 -1.78 -13.88 -20.74
CA PRO A 42 -2.27 -14.34 -22.03
C PRO A 42 -1.23 -15.22 -22.74
N THR A 43 -1.65 -16.41 -23.16
CA THR A 43 -0.85 -17.36 -23.93
C THR A 43 -0.63 -16.84 -25.35
N GLY A 44 0.53 -16.24 -25.60
CA GLY A 44 1.13 -16.22 -26.94
C GLY A 44 1.74 -17.60 -27.22
N GLN A 45 1.32 -18.26 -28.30
CA GLN A 45 1.87 -19.55 -28.73
C GLN A 45 3.40 -19.49 -28.87
N LEU A 46 4.12 -20.10 -27.93
CA LEU A 46 5.51 -20.51 -28.14
C LEU A 46 5.58 -22.02 -27.93
N ALA A 47 5.56 -22.73 -29.06
CA ALA A 47 5.75 -24.17 -29.12
C ALA A 47 7.14 -24.53 -28.58
N SER A 48 7.19 -25.26 -27.47
CA SER A 48 8.42 -25.85 -26.93
C SER A 48 8.85 -27.04 -27.79
N ARG A 49 9.94 -26.88 -28.56
CA ARG A 49 10.74 -28.02 -29.05
C ARG A 49 12.00 -28.13 -28.20
N ARG A 50 12.19 -29.30 -27.60
CA ARG A 50 13.42 -29.71 -26.91
C ARG A 50 14.60 -29.74 -27.89
N ALA A 51 15.69 -29.04 -27.56
CA ALA A 51 17.02 -29.32 -28.09
C ALA A 51 18.09 -28.80 -27.10
N GLY A 52 19.11 -29.63 -26.86
CA GLY A 52 20.13 -29.44 -25.84
C GLY A 52 21.01 -28.20 -26.04
N ILE A 53 21.40 -27.59 -24.93
CA ILE A 53 22.26 -26.41 -24.87
C ILE A 53 23.72 -26.86 -25.02
N THR A 54 24.34 -26.48 -26.14
CA THR A 54 25.80 -26.32 -26.24
C THR A 54 26.08 -24.83 -26.23
N LEU A 55 26.75 -24.33 -25.19
CA LEU A 55 27.14 -22.92 -25.06
C LEU A 55 28.26 -22.58 -26.06
N LYS A 56 27.91 -21.89 -27.15
CA LYS A 56 28.86 -21.08 -27.93
C LYS A 56 28.53 -19.60 -27.75
N ARG A 57 29.49 -18.84 -27.23
CA ARG A 57 29.49 -17.38 -27.17
C ARG A 57 29.18 -16.82 -28.57
N HIS A 58 28.06 -16.12 -28.69
CA HIS A 58 27.84 -15.16 -29.77
C HIS A 58 27.53 -13.80 -29.15
N SER A 59 28.28 -12.85 -29.67
CA SER A 59 28.29 -11.41 -29.47
C SER A 59 26.90 -10.77 -29.57
N LEU A 60 26.66 -9.83 -28.64
CA LEU A 60 25.93 -8.56 -28.77
C LEU A 60 24.61 -8.60 -29.56
N CYS A 61 23.50 -8.47 -28.84
CA CYS A 61 22.17 -8.22 -29.38
C CYS A 61 21.94 -6.70 -29.47
N PRO A 62 21.87 -6.08 -30.67
CA PRO A 62 21.45 -4.69 -30.84
C PRO A 62 19.92 -4.65 -31.02
N SER A 63 19.15 -4.99 -29.97
CA SER A 63 17.68 -4.93 -30.05
C SER A 63 16.99 -4.63 -28.70
N ALA A 64 17.64 -3.88 -27.81
CA ALA A 64 17.02 -3.42 -26.57
C ALA A 64 16.07 -2.21 -26.75
N TYR A 65 15.97 -1.64 -27.96
CA TYR A 65 15.18 -0.43 -28.25
C TYR A 65 13.79 -0.68 -28.85
N ALA A 66 13.29 -1.92 -28.87
CA ALA A 66 12.00 -2.26 -29.47
C ALA A 66 10.88 -2.54 -28.44
N VAL A 67 11.00 -2.02 -27.21
CA VAL A 67 9.94 -2.10 -26.19
C VAL A 67 9.58 -0.70 -25.71
N CYS A 68 8.97 0.16 -26.56
CA CYS A 68 8.47 1.45 -26.06
C CYS A 68 7.42 2.16 -26.95
N HIS A 69 6.44 1.44 -27.51
CA HIS A 69 5.31 2.09 -28.21
C HIS A 69 3.94 1.48 -27.87
N LYS A 70 3.78 0.83 -26.71
CA LYS A 70 2.44 0.59 -26.18
C LYS A 70 2.03 1.80 -25.33
N GLN A 71 1.19 2.65 -25.90
CA GLN A 71 0.53 3.70 -25.16
C GLN A 71 -0.56 3.05 -24.31
N PHE A 72 -0.38 3.08 -22.99
CA PHE A 72 -1.44 2.73 -22.07
C PHE A 72 -2.34 3.97 -21.95
N PRO A 73 -3.66 3.86 -22.19
CA PRO A 73 -4.56 4.97 -21.94
C PRO A 73 -4.48 5.32 -20.46
N LEU A 74 -3.92 6.49 -20.16
CA LEU A 74 -3.84 7.01 -18.81
C LEU A 74 -5.05 7.90 -18.58
N ILE A 75 -5.86 7.53 -17.58
CA ILE A 75 -7.03 8.30 -17.18
C ILE A 75 -6.61 9.10 -15.96
N TYR A 76 -6.80 10.41 -16.05
CA TYR A 76 -6.49 11.33 -14.97
C TYR A 76 -7.78 11.70 -14.28
N LEU A 77 -7.90 11.34 -13.00
CA LEU A 77 -8.95 11.81 -12.12
C LEU A 77 -8.41 13.01 -11.34
N ILE A 78 -9.06 14.17 -11.45
CA ILE A 78 -8.57 15.40 -10.85
C ILE A 78 -9.13 15.51 -9.43
N ASP A 79 -8.27 15.36 -8.43
CA ASP A 79 -8.59 15.50 -7.00
C ASP A 79 -8.61 16.98 -6.54
N ASN A 80 -9.20 17.88 -7.35
CA ASN A 80 -9.21 19.33 -7.07
C ASN A 80 -10.62 19.93 -7.02
N THR A 81 -11.65 19.09 -7.04
CA THR A 81 -13.03 19.55 -7.00
C THR A 81 -13.81 18.73 -6.00
N THR A 82 -14.37 19.40 -4.99
CA THR A 82 -15.34 18.84 -4.03
C THR A 82 -16.67 18.38 -4.68
N GLN A 83 -16.71 18.25 -6.01
CA GLN A 83 -17.91 18.02 -6.81
C GLN A 83 -17.85 16.74 -7.65
N GLU A 84 -16.70 16.06 -7.76
CA GLU A 84 -16.59 14.85 -8.58
C GLU A 84 -16.34 13.62 -7.72
N ASN A 85 -17.14 12.59 -7.96
CA ASN A 85 -16.95 11.28 -7.36
C ASN A 85 -15.63 10.66 -7.83
N THR A 86 -14.81 10.24 -6.87
CA THR A 86 -13.54 9.54 -7.14
C THR A 86 -13.26 8.51 -6.05
N THR A 87 -12.85 7.31 -6.46
CA THR A 87 -12.44 6.22 -5.56
C THR A 87 -10.97 6.31 -5.16
N LEU A 88 -10.22 7.27 -5.73
CA LEU A 88 -8.79 7.46 -5.52
C LEU A 88 -8.46 8.68 -4.61
N ALA A 89 -9.46 9.21 -3.89
CA ALA A 89 -9.29 10.28 -2.91
C ALA A 89 -10.19 10.06 -1.67
N ALA A 90 -9.68 10.38 -0.48
CA ALA A 90 -10.35 10.13 0.80
C ALA A 90 -10.88 11.44 1.40
N HIS A 91 -11.75 12.13 0.64
CA HIS A 91 -12.36 13.40 1.05
C HIS A 91 -13.89 13.42 0.88
N MET A 92 -14.49 12.30 0.45
CA MET A 92 -15.93 12.21 0.18
C MET A 92 -16.76 11.82 1.40
N CYS A 93 -16.17 11.83 2.61
CA CYS A 93 -16.87 11.60 3.87
C CYS A 93 -16.49 12.67 4.91
N PRO A 94 -17.17 13.83 4.95
CA PRO A 94 -16.84 14.91 5.87
C PRO A 94 -16.91 14.49 7.35
N ALA A 95 -17.85 13.61 7.71
CA ALA A 95 -18.01 13.10 9.05
C ALA A 95 -16.97 12.02 9.44
N ALA A 96 -15.98 11.69 8.59
CA ALA A 96 -14.88 10.80 9.00
C ALA A 96 -13.95 11.44 10.04
N GLY A 97 -13.91 12.79 10.09
CA GLY A 97 -13.12 13.53 11.06
C GLY A 97 -11.61 13.33 10.91
N ARG A 98 -10.85 13.76 11.93
CA ARG A 98 -9.40 13.56 12.03
C ARG A 98 -9.05 13.23 13.48
N MET A 99 -7.98 12.46 13.68
CA MET A 99 -7.57 12.01 15.03
C MET A 99 -6.59 13.00 15.67
N LYS A 100 -6.94 14.29 15.66
CA LYS A 100 -6.02 15.37 16.03
C LYS A 100 -5.70 15.36 17.52
N GLU A 101 -6.69 15.13 18.37
CA GLU A 101 -6.59 15.22 19.82
C GLU A 101 -5.64 14.15 20.37
N LYS A 102 -5.82 12.88 19.96
CA LYS A 102 -4.96 11.76 20.35
C LYS A 102 -3.50 12.00 19.95
N ARG A 103 -3.31 12.45 18.70
CA ARG A 103 -2.00 12.74 18.13
C ARG A 103 -1.31 13.92 18.83
N ASP A 104 -2.05 14.99 19.12
CA ASP A 104 -1.51 16.17 19.81
C ASP A 104 -1.12 15.84 21.26
N TYR A 105 -1.92 15.04 21.96
CA TYR A 105 -1.60 14.57 23.31
C TYR A 105 -0.31 13.74 23.34
N TRP A 106 -0.15 12.78 22.41
CA TRP A 106 1.09 11.99 22.33
C TRP A 106 2.31 12.86 22.01
N ARG A 107 2.16 13.90 21.17
CA ARG A 107 3.25 14.86 20.89
C ARG A 107 3.79 15.52 22.14
N GLU A 108 2.91 15.89 23.07
CA GLU A 108 3.34 16.46 24.35
C GLU A 108 4.20 15.47 25.14
N ILE A 109 3.91 14.17 25.07
CA ILE A 109 4.67 13.13 25.76
C ILE A 109 6.06 12.94 25.13
N PHE A 110 6.13 12.60 23.84
CA PHE A 110 7.41 12.19 23.24
C PHE A 110 8.32 13.37 22.88
N ALA A 111 7.77 14.56 22.58
CA ALA A 111 8.57 15.68 22.08
C ALA A 111 9.07 16.63 23.18
N THR A 112 8.56 16.56 24.42
CA THR A 112 8.95 17.50 25.49
C THR A 112 10.43 17.43 25.83
N SER A 113 10.97 16.24 26.07
CA SER A 113 12.40 16.05 26.37
C SER A 113 13.30 16.44 25.18
N ILE A 114 12.78 16.28 23.95
CA ILE A 114 13.48 16.65 22.72
C ILE A 114 13.60 18.18 22.62
N VAL A 115 12.51 18.92 22.89
CA VAL A 115 12.52 20.39 22.92
C VAL A 115 13.57 20.89 23.91
N GLU A 116 13.61 20.33 25.13
CA GLU A 116 14.58 20.71 26.15
C GLU A 116 16.02 20.48 25.68
N ARG A 117 16.31 19.32 25.08
CA ARG A 117 17.63 19.00 24.52
C ARG A 117 18.01 19.96 23.40
N LEU A 118 17.11 20.23 22.45
CA LEU A 118 17.39 21.09 21.29
C LEU A 118 17.64 22.55 21.72
N ARG A 119 16.85 23.07 22.67
CA ARG A 119 17.07 24.42 23.24
C ARG A 119 18.40 24.52 23.99
N ALA A 120 18.80 23.47 24.70
CA ALA A 120 20.09 23.44 25.39
C ALA A 120 21.27 23.40 24.39
N ALA A 121 21.13 22.67 23.29
CA ALA A 121 22.16 22.58 22.24
C ALA A 121 22.25 23.84 21.36
N ALA A 122 21.18 24.63 21.26
CA ALA A 122 21.12 25.87 20.48
C ALA A 122 20.57 27.05 21.30
N PRO A 123 21.40 27.67 22.17
CA PRO A 123 20.98 28.83 22.97
C PRO A 123 20.42 29.96 22.10
N GLY A 124 19.21 30.42 22.44
CA GLY A 124 18.49 31.46 21.69
C GLY A 124 17.50 30.94 20.65
N ALA A 125 17.51 29.65 20.33
CA ALA A 125 16.49 29.03 19.48
C ALA A 125 15.16 28.89 20.23
N GLN A 126 14.06 29.34 19.62
CA GLN A 126 12.70 29.24 20.16
C GLN A 126 11.99 28.00 19.62
N VAL A 127 12.54 26.80 19.90
CA VAL A 127 11.98 25.53 19.41
C VAL A 127 10.70 25.18 20.19
N GLU A 128 9.59 24.90 19.52
CA GLU A 128 8.32 24.42 20.09
C GLU A 128 8.09 22.91 19.81
N LEU A 129 7.09 22.31 20.45
CA LEU A 129 6.74 20.89 20.25
C LEU A 129 6.44 20.55 18.78
N LYS A 130 5.76 21.45 18.05
CA LYS A 130 5.48 21.27 16.62
C LYS A 130 6.76 21.27 15.78
N ASP A 131 7.77 22.03 16.20
CA ASP A 131 9.04 22.15 15.46
C ASP A 131 9.83 20.85 15.56
N VAL A 132 9.72 20.11 16.66
CA VAL A 132 10.28 18.75 16.76
C VAL A 132 9.73 17.85 15.67
N VAL A 133 8.41 17.81 15.47
CA VAL A 133 7.77 17.02 14.41
C VAL A 133 8.31 17.42 13.03
N TRP A 134 8.42 18.73 12.75
CA TRP A 134 8.96 19.21 11.48
C TRP A 134 10.44 18.84 11.27
N LEU A 135 11.26 18.99 12.30
CA LEU A 135 12.69 18.66 12.24
C LEU A 135 12.90 17.14 12.06
N MET A 136 12.08 16.31 12.70
CA MET A 136 12.10 14.86 12.50
C MET A 136 11.67 14.49 11.08
N ALA A 137 10.63 15.12 10.53
CA ALA A 137 10.19 14.91 9.15
C ALA A 137 11.23 15.35 8.09
N LEU A 138 12.11 16.31 8.42
CA LEU A 138 13.20 16.70 7.53
C LEU A 138 14.25 15.60 7.34
N CYS A 139 14.42 14.68 8.30
CA CYS A 139 15.35 13.56 8.17
C CYS A 139 15.09 12.74 6.88
N PRO A 140 13.92 12.11 6.68
CA PRO A 140 13.65 11.34 5.47
C PRO A 140 13.54 12.21 4.21
N LEU A 141 12.98 13.42 4.31
CA LEU A 141 12.79 14.31 3.15
C LEU A 141 14.13 14.80 2.57
N ASP A 142 15.03 15.29 3.43
CA ASP A 142 16.35 15.74 3.03
C ASP A 142 17.21 14.56 2.53
N ALA A 143 17.07 13.39 3.16
CA ALA A 143 17.76 12.19 2.73
C ALA A 143 17.33 11.73 1.34
N LEU A 144 16.02 11.76 1.05
CA LEU A 144 15.47 11.44 -0.26
C LEU A 144 15.94 12.44 -1.33
N ALA A 145 15.95 13.74 -1.00
CA ALA A 145 16.37 14.79 -1.93
C ALA A 145 17.86 14.70 -2.29
N LYS A 146 18.72 14.34 -1.33
CA LYS A 146 20.18 14.30 -1.52
C LYS A 146 20.73 12.91 -1.84
N GLY A 147 19.96 11.84 -1.64
CA GLY A 147 20.40 10.46 -1.82
C GLY A 147 21.44 10.00 -0.79
N MET A 148 21.48 10.62 0.40
CA MET A 148 22.40 10.28 1.50
C MET A 148 21.69 10.48 2.85
N VAL A 149 22.20 9.87 3.91
CA VAL A 149 21.62 10.07 5.27
C VAL A 149 21.70 11.55 5.63
N SER A 150 20.56 12.10 6.07
CA SER A 150 20.44 13.51 6.42
C SER A 150 21.04 13.79 7.80
N PRO A 151 21.80 14.88 8.00
CA PRO A 151 22.23 15.32 9.32
C PRO A 151 21.08 15.60 10.30
N PHE A 152 19.87 15.87 9.80
CA PHE A 152 18.68 15.98 10.64
C PHE A 152 18.35 14.66 11.35
N CYS A 153 18.71 13.52 10.77
CA CYS A 153 18.51 12.22 11.40
C CYS A 153 19.37 12.05 12.66
N ASP A 154 20.58 12.61 12.68
CA ASP A 154 21.53 12.50 13.80
C ASP A 154 21.14 13.37 15.01
N MET A 155 20.13 14.23 14.87
CA MET A 155 19.60 15.06 15.96
C MET A 155 18.72 14.27 16.95
N PHE A 156 18.28 13.07 16.57
CA PHE A 156 17.30 12.27 17.30
C PHE A 156 17.79 10.85 17.56
N THR A 157 17.33 10.26 18.67
CA THR A 157 17.63 8.86 18.99
C THR A 157 16.66 7.92 18.30
N ARG A 158 16.94 6.61 18.36
CA ARG A 158 16.04 5.59 17.83
C ARG A 158 14.68 5.61 18.53
N GLU A 159 14.69 5.72 19.85
CA GLU A 159 13.50 5.73 20.70
C GLU A 159 12.61 6.95 20.41
N GLU A 160 13.23 8.07 20.04
CA GLU A 160 12.49 9.26 19.62
C GLU A 160 11.83 9.07 18.26
N PHE A 161 12.53 8.43 17.31
CA PHE A 161 11.92 8.01 16.04
C PHE A 161 10.78 6.99 16.23
N GLU A 162 10.86 6.10 17.23
CA GLU A 162 9.75 5.21 17.59
C GLU A 162 8.55 6.03 18.13
N GLY A 163 8.82 7.08 18.92
CA GLY A 163 7.80 8.05 19.34
C GLY A 163 7.16 8.79 18.16
N PHE A 164 7.96 9.17 17.16
CA PHE A 164 7.48 9.80 15.93
C PHE A 164 6.69 8.84 15.02
N GLU A 165 7.10 7.57 14.92
CA GLU A 165 6.31 6.54 14.22
C GLU A 165 4.92 6.40 14.86
N TYR A 166 4.87 6.32 16.19
CA TYR A 166 3.58 6.21 16.89
C TYR A 166 2.73 7.49 16.79
N TYR A 167 3.37 8.66 16.72
CA TYR A 167 2.69 9.93 16.46
C TYR A 167 1.93 9.91 15.11
N GLU A 168 2.56 9.38 14.07
CA GLU A 168 1.91 9.24 12.76
C GLU A 168 0.83 8.14 12.78
N ASP A 169 1.06 7.02 13.47
CA ASP A 169 0.07 5.96 13.63
C ASP A 169 -1.23 6.48 14.28
N LEU A 170 -1.12 7.26 15.35
CA LEU A 170 -2.26 7.89 16.04
C LEU A 170 -3.01 8.91 15.17
N GLY A 171 -2.34 9.51 14.17
CA GLY A 171 -2.96 10.45 13.25
C GLY A 171 -3.93 9.80 12.27
N GLU A 172 -3.67 8.55 11.91
CA GLU A 172 -4.39 7.82 10.87
C GLU A 172 -5.30 6.70 11.43
N TYR A 173 -5.05 6.21 12.64
CA TYR A 173 -5.86 5.16 13.26
C TYR A 173 -7.07 5.69 14.04
N GLY A 174 -8.21 5.00 13.90
CA GLY A 174 -9.37 5.18 14.79
C GLY A 174 -10.41 6.17 14.28
N GLN A 175 -10.35 6.58 13.01
CA GLN A 175 -11.44 7.30 12.35
C GLN A 175 -12.62 6.35 12.14
N GLU A 176 -13.75 6.63 12.78
CA GLU A 176 -14.92 5.74 12.76
C GLU A 176 -15.42 5.48 11.33
N LEU A 177 -15.62 6.55 10.54
CA LEU A 177 -15.98 6.45 9.12
C LEU A 177 -14.74 6.44 8.20
N GLY A 178 -13.57 6.08 8.72
CA GLY A 178 -12.34 6.01 7.91
C GLY A 178 -12.43 4.91 6.84
N ARG A 179 -12.89 3.71 7.23
CA ARG A 179 -12.95 2.54 6.33
C ARG A 179 -13.94 2.69 5.18
N VAL A 180 -15.03 3.45 5.36
CA VAL A 180 -16.06 3.59 4.31
C VAL A 180 -15.52 4.33 3.09
N GLN A 181 -14.50 5.16 3.29
CA GLN A 181 -13.78 5.84 2.22
C GLN A 181 -12.96 4.87 1.32
N GLY A 182 -12.88 3.59 1.65
CA GLY A 182 -12.30 2.56 0.75
C GLY A 182 -13.32 1.78 -0.08
N VAL A 183 -14.62 1.92 0.20
CA VAL A 183 -15.67 1.01 -0.32
C VAL A 183 -15.79 1.05 -1.84
N GLY A 184 -15.83 2.25 -2.44
CA GLY A 184 -15.96 2.40 -3.89
C GLY A 184 -14.83 1.71 -4.66
N TYR A 185 -13.58 1.87 -4.23
CA TYR A 185 -12.43 1.18 -4.84
C TYR A 185 -12.53 -0.35 -4.68
N VAL A 186 -12.99 -0.84 -3.53
CA VAL A 186 -13.19 -2.28 -3.34
C VAL A 186 -14.26 -2.81 -4.31
N ASN A 187 -15.35 -2.07 -4.52
CA ASN A 187 -16.39 -2.46 -5.48
C ASN A 187 -15.89 -2.43 -6.94
N GLU A 188 -15.04 -1.47 -7.31
CA GLU A 188 -14.32 -1.47 -8.60
C GLU A 188 -13.36 -2.67 -8.73
N LEU A 189 -12.61 -3.00 -7.68
CA LEU A 189 -11.72 -4.17 -7.66
C LEU A 189 -12.52 -5.47 -7.86
N LEU A 190 -13.65 -5.61 -7.16
CA LEU A 190 -14.54 -6.76 -7.32
C LEU A 190 -15.04 -6.88 -8.77
N ALA A 191 -15.50 -5.78 -9.37
CA ALA A 191 -15.92 -5.72 -10.76
C ALA A 191 -14.83 -6.22 -11.72
N ARG A 192 -13.57 -5.79 -11.54
CA ARG A 192 -12.42 -6.25 -12.35
C ARG A 192 -12.12 -7.74 -12.14
N LEU A 193 -12.19 -8.23 -10.90
CA LEU A 193 -11.93 -9.64 -10.57
C LEU A 193 -12.99 -10.59 -11.13
N THR A 194 -14.27 -10.18 -11.14
CA THR A 194 -15.41 -10.98 -11.61
C THR A 194 -15.80 -10.70 -13.06
N ARG A 195 -15.24 -9.64 -13.67
CA ARG A 195 -15.62 -9.12 -15.00
C ARG A 195 -17.11 -8.80 -15.10
N THR A 196 -17.65 -8.17 -14.05
CA THR A 196 -19.04 -7.71 -14.01
C THR A 196 -19.10 -6.19 -13.83
N PRO A 197 -20.18 -5.51 -14.26
CA PRO A 197 -20.33 -4.07 -14.03
C PRO A 197 -20.18 -3.70 -12.55
N VAL A 198 -19.62 -2.51 -12.29
CA VAL A 198 -19.50 -1.95 -10.94
C VAL A 198 -20.89 -1.80 -10.30
N ARG A 199 -20.99 -2.18 -9.03
CA ARG A 199 -22.19 -2.00 -8.19
C ARG A 199 -21.77 -1.30 -6.93
N ASP A 200 -22.05 -0.01 -6.86
CA ASP A 200 -21.66 0.87 -5.77
C ASP A 200 -22.56 2.12 -5.77
N ASN A 201 -22.93 2.58 -4.59
CA ASN A 201 -23.63 3.85 -4.37
C ASN A 201 -22.82 4.82 -3.49
N THR A 202 -21.50 4.60 -3.38
CA THR A 202 -20.60 5.38 -2.55
C THR A 202 -19.83 6.42 -3.37
N GLN A 203 -18.55 6.16 -3.63
CA GLN A 203 -17.57 7.09 -4.19
C GLN A 203 -17.38 6.93 -5.70
N THR A 204 -17.99 5.91 -6.30
CA THR A 204 -17.80 5.63 -7.73
C THR A 204 -18.40 6.70 -8.62
N ASN A 205 -17.77 6.93 -9.77
CA ASN A 205 -18.32 7.78 -10.82
C ASN A 205 -19.01 6.89 -11.86
N ARG A 206 -20.34 6.78 -11.77
CA ARG A 206 -21.14 5.90 -12.65
C ARG A 206 -20.93 6.17 -14.15
N THR A 207 -20.61 7.40 -14.54
CA THR A 207 -20.34 7.73 -15.96
C THR A 207 -19.03 7.12 -16.42
N LEU A 208 -17.99 7.18 -15.59
CA LEU A 208 -16.69 6.58 -15.89
C LEU A 208 -16.76 5.04 -15.84
N ASP A 209 -17.42 4.49 -14.82
CA ASP A 209 -17.43 3.05 -14.56
C ASP A 209 -18.35 2.25 -15.49
N SER A 210 -19.33 2.91 -16.11
CA SER A 210 -20.22 2.28 -17.10
C SER A 210 -19.64 2.23 -18.52
N SER A 211 -18.55 2.94 -18.78
CA SER A 211 -17.94 3.04 -20.10
C SER A 211 -16.71 2.14 -20.23
N PRO A 212 -16.67 1.20 -21.20
CA PRO A 212 -15.49 0.35 -21.43
C PRO A 212 -14.22 1.13 -21.82
N ALA A 213 -14.36 2.39 -22.27
CA ALA A 213 -13.23 3.24 -22.61
C ALA A 213 -12.49 3.74 -21.35
N THR A 214 -13.22 3.94 -20.26
CA THR A 214 -12.71 4.49 -19.00
C THR A 214 -12.59 3.45 -17.89
N PHE A 215 -13.41 2.40 -17.91
CA PHE A 215 -13.37 1.30 -16.96
C PHE A 215 -13.48 -0.06 -17.69
N PRO A 216 -12.43 -0.50 -18.41
CA PRO A 216 -12.43 -1.80 -19.07
C PRO A 216 -12.39 -2.94 -18.04
N LEU A 217 -13.16 -4.01 -18.28
CA LEU A 217 -13.21 -5.19 -17.39
C LEU A 217 -12.38 -6.38 -17.92
N ASP A 218 -11.78 -6.25 -19.11
CA ASP A 218 -11.12 -7.32 -19.85
C ASP A 218 -9.58 -7.23 -19.85
N ARG A 219 -9.00 -6.32 -19.06
CA ARG A 219 -7.54 -6.20 -18.93
C ARG A 219 -6.98 -7.22 -17.96
N THR A 220 -5.74 -7.63 -18.22
CA THR A 220 -4.98 -8.51 -17.32
C THR A 220 -4.28 -7.73 -16.22
N VAL A 221 -3.91 -6.48 -16.48
CA VAL A 221 -3.16 -5.62 -15.55
C VAL A 221 -3.85 -4.28 -15.46
N TYR A 222 -4.04 -3.82 -14.22
CA TYR A 222 -4.55 -2.50 -13.85
C TYR A 222 -3.51 -1.84 -12.94
N ALA A 223 -3.39 -0.53 -13.01
CA ALA A 223 -2.50 0.25 -12.15
C ALA A 223 -3.15 1.59 -11.83
N ASP A 224 -3.50 1.78 -10.56
CA ASP A 224 -4.09 3.00 -10.03
C ASP A 224 -3.06 3.67 -9.09
N PHE A 225 -3.02 5.00 -9.10
CA PHE A 225 -2.12 5.79 -8.27
C PHE A 225 -2.96 6.71 -7.38
N ALA A 226 -2.72 6.67 -6.07
CA ALA A 226 -3.53 7.37 -5.07
C ALA A 226 -2.68 7.88 -3.90
N HIS A 227 -3.34 8.53 -2.94
CA HIS A 227 -2.74 9.02 -1.71
C HIS A 227 -2.71 7.93 -0.61
N ALA A 228 -1.80 8.09 0.36
CA ALA A 228 -1.68 7.18 1.50
C ALA A 228 -3.01 7.04 2.29
N SER A 229 -3.72 8.15 2.51
CA SER A 229 -5.02 8.15 3.20
C SER A 229 -6.05 7.24 2.55
N VAL A 230 -6.10 7.22 1.21
CA VAL A 230 -6.98 6.35 0.43
C VAL A 230 -6.57 4.89 0.58
N MET A 231 -5.27 4.61 0.51
CA MET A 231 -4.77 3.25 0.69
C MET A 231 -5.12 2.70 2.07
N ILE A 232 -5.03 3.51 3.14
CA ILE A 232 -5.44 3.13 4.50
C ILE A 232 -6.95 2.80 4.53
N ALA A 233 -7.78 3.64 3.91
CA ALA A 233 -9.22 3.40 3.83
C ALA A 233 -9.54 2.10 3.05
N ILE A 234 -8.86 1.86 1.93
CA ILE A 234 -8.96 0.61 1.15
C ILE A 234 -8.57 -0.59 2.01
N TYR A 235 -7.47 -0.51 2.77
CA TYR A 235 -7.06 -1.57 3.68
C TYR A 235 -8.14 -1.87 4.73
N GLY A 236 -8.74 -0.84 5.33
CA GLY A 236 -9.86 -0.98 6.26
C GLY A 236 -11.10 -1.61 5.62
N ALA A 237 -11.44 -1.22 4.38
CA ALA A 237 -12.56 -1.80 3.63
C ALA A 237 -12.33 -3.27 3.24
N LEU A 238 -11.08 -3.64 2.93
CA LEU A 238 -10.64 -5.02 2.66
C LEU A 238 -10.51 -5.87 3.93
N GLY A 239 -10.58 -5.26 5.12
CA GLY A 239 -10.38 -5.95 6.41
C GLY A 239 -8.93 -6.32 6.70
N LEU A 240 -7.96 -5.59 6.11
CA LEU A 240 -6.53 -5.78 6.34
C LEU A 240 -6.06 -4.98 7.56
N PHE A 241 -4.96 -5.43 8.17
CA PHE A 241 -4.34 -4.82 9.35
C PHE A 241 -5.33 -4.62 10.52
N PRO A 242 -6.05 -5.66 10.96
CA PRO A 242 -6.91 -5.55 12.13
C PRO A 242 -6.07 -5.20 13.37
N GLN A 243 -6.57 -4.25 14.14
CA GLN A 243 -5.99 -3.81 15.40
C GLN A 243 -6.90 -4.26 16.53
N GLU A 244 -6.42 -5.18 17.38
CA GLU A 244 -7.26 -5.84 18.40
C GLU A 244 -7.71 -4.87 19.50
N ARG A 245 -6.84 -3.94 19.86
CA ARG A 245 -7.07 -2.93 20.91
C ARG A 245 -6.76 -1.56 20.34
N ASP A 246 -7.61 -0.59 20.61
CA ASP A 246 -7.38 0.78 20.18
C ASP A 246 -6.01 1.30 20.61
N LEU A 247 -5.41 2.13 19.75
CA LEU A 247 -4.15 2.78 20.06
C LEU A 247 -4.34 3.75 21.24
N ASP A 248 -3.54 3.55 22.29
CA ASP A 248 -3.52 4.35 23.50
C ASP A 248 -2.71 5.63 23.26
N PRO A 249 -3.30 6.83 23.34
CA PRO A 249 -2.57 8.08 23.11
C PRO A 249 -1.54 8.40 24.21
N SER A 250 -1.54 7.67 25.33
CA SER A 250 -0.60 7.84 26.44
C SER A 250 0.59 6.87 26.42
N TRP A 251 0.51 5.81 25.62
CA TRP A 251 1.53 4.76 25.58
C TRP A 251 1.62 4.08 24.22
N ALA A 252 2.83 4.03 23.65
CA ALA A 252 3.12 3.33 22.41
C ALA A 252 3.25 1.82 22.65
N ASP A 253 2.19 1.06 22.36
CA ASP A 253 2.24 -0.41 22.43
C ASP A 253 3.22 -0.96 21.36
N PRO A 254 4.31 -1.63 21.77
CA PRO A 254 5.25 -2.22 20.81
C PRO A 254 4.66 -3.44 20.07
N GLN A 255 3.53 -3.99 20.53
CA GLN A 255 2.84 -5.12 19.91
C GLN A 255 1.67 -4.71 19.00
N ARG A 256 1.45 -3.40 18.79
CA ARG A 256 0.41 -2.91 17.87
C ARG A 256 0.62 -3.48 16.45
N SER A 257 -0.48 -3.78 15.78
CA SER A 257 -0.48 -4.26 14.39
C SER A 257 -0.63 -3.11 13.40
N PHE A 258 -1.30 -2.02 13.78
CA PHE A 258 -1.39 -0.80 13.00
C PHE A 258 -0.07 -0.02 13.08
N VAL A 259 0.75 -0.16 12.04
CA VAL A 259 2.04 0.53 11.88
C VAL A 259 2.08 1.13 10.49
N LEU A 260 1.87 2.44 10.42
CA LEU A 260 1.69 3.21 9.20
C LEU A 260 2.89 3.06 8.25
N ALA A 261 4.11 3.04 8.80
CA ALA A 261 5.35 2.85 8.05
C ALA A 261 5.41 1.50 7.29
N LYS A 262 4.68 0.47 7.75
CA LYS A 262 4.57 -0.84 7.08
C LYS A 262 3.43 -0.88 6.07
N MET A 263 2.42 -0.02 6.23
CA MET A 263 1.20 0.01 5.43
C MET A 263 1.36 0.91 4.20
N VAL A 264 1.81 2.15 4.42
CA VAL A 264 1.86 3.22 3.41
C VAL A 264 3.18 4.00 3.42
N PRO A 265 4.35 3.34 3.29
CA PRO A 265 5.60 4.04 3.05
C PRO A 265 5.57 4.82 1.72
N TYR A 266 6.55 5.68 1.46
CA TYR A 266 6.70 6.25 0.12
C TYR A 266 6.80 5.15 -0.94
N ALA A 267 6.05 5.32 -2.04
CA ALA A 267 5.86 4.31 -3.08
C ALA A 267 5.29 2.97 -2.56
N ALA A 268 4.39 3.03 -1.57
CA ALA A 268 3.60 1.89 -1.14
C ALA A 268 2.88 1.23 -2.32
N ARG A 269 2.69 -0.09 -2.23
CA ARG A 269 1.92 -0.84 -3.22
C ARG A 269 0.99 -1.85 -2.56
N LEU A 270 -0.24 -1.85 -3.05
CA LEU A 270 -1.25 -2.88 -2.86
C LEU A 270 -1.36 -3.67 -4.16
N VAL A 271 -1.11 -4.98 -4.11
CA VAL A 271 -1.18 -5.86 -5.28
C VAL A 271 -2.20 -6.96 -5.01
N THR A 272 -3.27 -6.96 -5.79
CA THR A 272 -4.26 -8.04 -5.80
C THR A 272 -4.00 -8.91 -7.02
N GLU A 273 -3.76 -10.21 -6.79
CA GLU A 273 -3.53 -11.15 -7.87
C GLU A 273 -4.68 -12.15 -7.95
N LYS A 274 -5.16 -12.37 -9.18
CA LYS A 274 -6.08 -13.46 -9.52
C LYS A 274 -5.30 -14.57 -10.22
N MET A 275 -5.47 -15.81 -9.77
CA MET A 275 -4.78 -16.98 -10.30
C MET A 275 -5.72 -18.15 -10.51
N GLU A 276 -5.33 -19.07 -11.39
CA GLU A 276 -6.04 -20.33 -11.62
C GLU A 276 -5.15 -21.45 -11.05
N CYS A 277 -5.68 -22.17 -10.07
CA CYS A 277 -4.98 -23.32 -9.49
C CYS A 277 -5.72 -24.60 -9.86
N ARG A 278 -4.95 -25.65 -10.11
CA ARG A 278 -5.51 -27.00 -10.24
C ARG A 278 -5.66 -27.59 -8.84
N GLY A 279 -6.84 -28.10 -8.51
CA GLY A 279 -7.06 -28.79 -7.24
C GLY A 279 -6.01 -29.89 -7.01
N ALA A 280 -5.59 -30.05 -5.76
CA ALA A 280 -4.65 -31.12 -5.40
C ALA A 280 -5.29 -32.49 -5.72
N PRO A 281 -4.56 -33.42 -6.37
CA PRO A 281 -5.08 -34.76 -6.59
C PRO A 281 -5.34 -35.43 -5.22
N GLY A 282 -6.61 -35.67 -4.87
CA GLY A 282 -6.99 -36.37 -3.64
C GLY A 282 -8.15 -35.78 -2.84
N SER A 283 -8.63 -34.56 -3.16
CA SER A 283 -9.94 -34.10 -2.66
C SER A 283 -11.04 -34.84 -3.43
N ALA A 284 -11.69 -35.77 -2.74
CA ALA A 284 -12.63 -36.74 -3.29
C ALA A 284 -13.74 -36.10 -4.14
N GLY A 285 -13.70 -36.36 -5.44
CA GLY A 285 -14.70 -35.96 -6.43
C GLY A 285 -14.07 -35.92 -7.82
N GLU A 286 -14.59 -36.70 -8.75
CA GLU A 286 -14.10 -36.80 -10.12
C GLU A 286 -14.09 -35.43 -10.83
N GLY A 287 -12.94 -35.05 -11.40
CA GLY A 287 -12.74 -33.81 -12.14
C GLY A 287 -11.79 -32.86 -11.42
N VAL A 288 -10.63 -32.57 -12.01
CA VAL A 288 -9.77 -31.48 -11.55
C VAL A 288 -10.46 -30.17 -11.90
N GLU A 289 -11.37 -29.70 -11.05
CA GLU A 289 -11.98 -28.39 -11.22
C GLU A 289 -10.89 -27.33 -11.11
N ARG A 290 -10.83 -26.49 -12.15
CA ARG A 290 -10.04 -25.27 -12.14
C ARG A 290 -10.80 -24.26 -11.32
N ALA A 291 -10.24 -23.86 -10.19
CA ALA A 291 -10.80 -22.81 -9.36
C ALA A 291 -9.96 -21.54 -9.50
N GLU A 292 -10.64 -20.40 -9.47
CA GLU A 292 -10.01 -19.09 -9.44
C GLU A 292 -9.77 -18.69 -7.99
N TYR A 293 -8.57 -18.18 -7.72
CA TYR A 293 -8.14 -17.75 -6.41
C TYR A 293 -7.64 -16.31 -6.45
N VAL A 294 -7.72 -15.65 -5.31
CA VAL A 294 -7.25 -14.29 -5.07
C VAL A 294 -6.29 -14.29 -3.90
N ARG A 295 -5.24 -13.48 -4.01
CA ARG A 295 -4.38 -13.12 -2.89
C ARG A 295 -4.06 -11.64 -2.93
N ILE A 296 -3.74 -11.07 -1.78
CA ILE A 296 -3.38 -9.65 -1.65
C ILE A 296 -2.00 -9.54 -1.00
N MET A 297 -1.17 -8.67 -1.56
CA MET A 297 0.12 -8.30 -0.99
C MET A 297 0.17 -6.80 -0.76
N VAL A 298 0.68 -6.40 0.40
CA VAL A 298 0.97 -5.01 0.73
C VAL A 298 2.46 -4.90 0.95
N ASN A 299 3.14 -4.07 0.16
CA ASN A 299 4.59 -3.86 0.23
C ASN A 299 5.39 -5.17 0.16
N ASP A 300 4.97 -6.07 -0.74
CA ASP A 300 5.49 -7.43 -0.97
C ASP A 300 5.22 -8.45 0.16
N ALA A 301 4.50 -8.07 1.22
CA ALA A 301 4.07 -8.98 2.27
C ALA A 301 2.66 -9.51 1.98
N MET A 302 2.52 -10.85 1.96
CA MET A 302 1.23 -11.52 1.85
C MET A 302 0.32 -11.14 3.01
N GLN A 303 -0.92 -10.78 2.71
CA GLN A 303 -1.90 -10.41 3.72
C GLN A 303 -2.86 -11.58 3.99
N PRO A 304 -3.22 -11.82 5.27
CA PRO A 304 -4.29 -12.75 5.60
C PRO A 304 -5.64 -12.19 5.11
N LEU A 305 -6.51 -13.06 4.62
CA LEU A 305 -7.83 -12.70 4.12
C LEU A 305 -8.92 -13.46 4.89
N ASN A 306 -10.04 -12.78 5.18
CA ASN A 306 -11.13 -13.30 6.03
C ASN A 306 -12.06 -14.33 5.33
N CYS A 307 -11.62 -14.93 4.23
CA CYS A 307 -12.41 -15.86 3.39
C CYS A 307 -12.09 -17.34 3.62
N GLY A 308 -11.45 -17.68 4.74
CA GLY A 308 -11.16 -19.06 5.14
C GLY A 308 -10.14 -19.76 4.22
N GLY A 309 -9.21 -18.99 3.65
CA GLY A 309 -8.12 -19.47 2.81
C GLY A 309 -6.95 -20.04 3.62
N VAL A 310 -6.15 -20.91 2.99
CA VAL A 310 -4.86 -21.36 3.52
C VAL A 310 -3.77 -20.41 2.99
N ASP A 311 -2.84 -20.00 3.83
CA ASP A 311 -1.68 -19.15 3.47
C ASP A 311 -2.02 -17.81 2.78
N GLY A 312 -3.18 -17.20 3.11
CA GLY A 312 -3.58 -15.89 2.56
C GLY A 312 -4.11 -15.94 1.12
N ILE A 313 -4.44 -17.14 0.61
CA ILE A 313 -5.04 -17.35 -0.71
C ILE A 313 -6.49 -17.81 -0.54
N CYS A 314 -7.44 -17.12 -1.18
CA CYS A 314 -8.86 -17.44 -1.12
C CYS A 314 -9.44 -17.79 -2.48
N GLU A 315 -10.36 -18.75 -2.52
CA GLU A 315 -11.23 -18.95 -3.68
C GLU A 315 -11.98 -17.64 -4.00
N LEU A 316 -12.02 -17.23 -5.26
CA LEU A 316 -12.56 -15.94 -5.69
C LEU A 316 -13.98 -15.72 -5.17
N ARG A 317 -14.84 -16.74 -5.24
CA ARG A 317 -16.22 -16.66 -4.74
C ARG A 317 -16.27 -16.32 -3.25
N LYS A 318 -15.46 -17.00 -2.43
CA LYS A 318 -15.38 -16.75 -0.98
C LYS A 318 -14.78 -15.37 -0.68
N PHE A 319 -13.82 -14.92 -1.49
CA PHE A 319 -13.30 -13.55 -1.38
C PHE A 319 -14.39 -12.51 -1.63
N VAL A 320 -15.16 -12.64 -2.72
CA VAL A 320 -16.29 -11.76 -3.06
C VAL A 320 -17.39 -11.80 -1.98
N GLU A 321 -17.65 -12.96 -1.39
CA GLU A 321 -18.57 -13.12 -0.25
C GLU A 321 -18.06 -12.41 1.01
N SER A 322 -16.76 -12.50 1.29
CA SER A 322 -16.16 -11.86 2.47
C SER A 322 -16.14 -10.33 2.40
N MET A 323 -16.22 -9.74 1.21
CA MET A 323 -16.31 -8.28 0.99
C MET A 323 -17.74 -7.73 1.20
N TRP A 324 -18.49 -8.31 2.14
CA TRP A 324 -19.89 -7.97 2.37
C TRP A 324 -20.07 -6.48 2.71
N TYR A 325 -19.21 -5.91 3.55
CA TYR A 325 -19.27 -4.51 3.98
C TYR A 325 -19.18 -3.53 2.80
N ALA A 326 -18.25 -3.79 1.86
CA ALA A 326 -18.15 -2.98 0.65
C ALA A 326 -19.37 -3.18 -0.26
N ARG A 327 -19.84 -4.43 -0.39
CA ARG A 327 -21.01 -4.78 -1.21
C ARG A 327 -22.35 -4.29 -0.65
N SER A 328 -22.39 -3.89 0.62
CA SER A 328 -23.53 -3.24 1.29
C SER A 328 -23.35 -1.73 1.38
N ASP A 329 -22.57 -1.12 0.48
CA ASP A 329 -22.31 0.32 0.43
C ASP A 329 -21.82 0.90 1.78
N GLY A 330 -21.05 0.11 2.54
CA GLY A 330 -20.54 0.51 3.86
C GLY A 330 -21.47 0.20 5.03
N ASP A 331 -22.53 -0.61 4.85
CA ASP A 331 -23.42 -1.04 5.93
C ASP A 331 -24.03 0.14 6.74
N GLY A 332 -24.43 1.19 6.03
CA GLY A 332 -24.97 2.42 6.61
C GLY A 332 -23.91 3.47 6.98
N ASP A 333 -22.62 3.13 7.10
CA ASP A 333 -21.56 4.10 7.39
C ASP A 333 -21.43 5.18 6.30
N TRP A 334 -21.76 4.85 5.06
CA TRP A 334 -21.72 5.83 3.97
C TRP A 334 -22.79 6.90 4.12
N ASP A 335 -23.98 6.53 4.60
CA ASP A 335 -25.06 7.48 4.85
C ASP A 335 -24.69 8.42 6.01
N ARG A 336 -23.97 7.91 7.01
CA ARG A 336 -23.46 8.66 8.16
C ARG A 336 -22.43 9.73 7.80
N CYS A 337 -21.83 9.68 6.60
CA CYS A 337 -20.89 10.70 6.14
C CYS A 337 -21.47 12.12 6.09
N TRP A 338 -22.80 12.23 6.02
CA TRP A 338 -23.53 13.49 5.92
C TRP A 338 -24.32 13.83 7.19
N GLU A 339 -24.25 12.98 8.21
CA GLU A 339 -24.79 13.29 9.53
C GLU A 339 -23.88 14.33 10.19
N SER A 340 -24.47 15.38 10.76
CA SER A 340 -23.71 16.35 11.54
C SER A 340 -23.10 15.64 12.74
N GLN A 341 -21.77 15.63 12.86
CA GLN A 341 -21.13 15.18 14.09
C GLN A 341 -21.63 16.07 15.24
N GLU A 342 -22.43 15.51 16.16
CA GLU A 342 -22.69 16.17 17.42
C GLU A 342 -21.35 16.31 18.16
N PRO A 343 -21.05 17.46 18.77
CA PRO A 343 -19.83 17.63 19.55
C PRO A 343 -19.80 16.59 20.66
N VAL A 344 -18.75 15.78 20.70
CA VAL A 344 -18.47 14.88 21.83
C VAL A 344 -18.32 15.76 23.07
N GLU A 345 -19.30 15.70 23.99
CA GLU A 345 -19.20 16.36 25.28
C GLU A 345 -17.95 15.84 26.01
N SER A 346 -17.05 16.76 26.31
CA SER A 346 -15.75 16.55 26.95
C SER A 346 -15.84 16.19 28.43
#